data_AF-A0A3B6KBL0-F1
#
_entry.id   AF-A0A3B6KBL0-F1
#
_cell.length_a   1.000
_cell.length_b   1.000
_cell.length_c   1.000
_cell.angle_alpha   90.00
_cell.angle_beta   90.00
_cell.angle_gamma   90.00
#
_symmetry.space_group_name_H-M   'P 1'
#
loop_
_entity.id
_entity.type
_entity.pdbx_description
1 polymer ?
#
loop_
_entity_poly.entity_id
_entity_poly.type
_entity_poly.pdbx_seq_one_letter_code
_entity_poly.pdbx_strand_id
1 'polypeptide(L)'
;MSDQSQPVRTGDVYPPSAAAHDARRQRDEVLTTHDDQQQKRELRVTETDEPHAGRRVVTATAGGQVMAQFTVPVPGAGVEEATDAVTIGEALQAAAQTSAGERPVDLADAAAVQAAETRATGLGGVVPGGVAAAAQQAAETNMRPGLAEEEKVRLRDVLGSAAAVLPANKVATREDAVAVATAAKRNAPAGGGGGGKGVADAVAAAADMNEKRMTRTRQA
;
A
#
# COMPACT_ATOMS: atom_id res chain seq x y z
N MET A 1 -0.35 -7.74 52.21
CA MET A 1 -1.13 -7.16 51.09
C MET A 1 -0.17 -7.08 49.92
N SER A 2 -0.22 -8.09 49.06
CA SER A 2 0.73 -8.29 47.97
C SER A 2 0.34 -7.41 46.80
N ASP A 3 1.10 -6.35 46.54
CA ASP A 3 0.90 -5.49 45.39
C ASP A 3 1.69 -6.06 44.20
N GLN A 4 1.00 -6.84 43.36
CA GLN A 4 1.55 -7.35 42.11
C GLN A 4 1.65 -6.20 41.11
N SER A 5 2.86 -5.71 40.85
CA SER A 5 3.13 -4.81 39.73
C SER A 5 2.81 -5.54 38.41
N GLN A 6 1.82 -5.04 37.68
CA GLN A 6 1.38 -5.62 36.41
C GLN A 6 2.46 -5.49 35.33
N PRO A 7 2.56 -6.45 34.38
CA PRO A 7 3.47 -6.33 33.25
C PRO A 7 2.98 -5.25 32.27
N VAL A 8 3.93 -4.41 31.85
CA VAL A 8 3.74 -3.31 30.89
C VAL A 8 3.16 -3.85 29.58
N ARG A 9 2.07 -3.24 29.08
CA ARG A 9 1.45 -3.63 27.80
C ARG A 9 2.06 -2.83 26.65
N THR A 10 2.13 -3.44 25.47
CA THR A 10 2.55 -2.76 24.24
C THR A 10 1.57 -1.63 23.91
N GLY A 11 2.02 -0.38 24.03
CA GLY A 11 1.22 0.82 23.79
C GLY A 11 1.57 2.04 24.67
N ASP A 12 2.34 1.86 25.74
CA ASP A 12 2.65 2.98 26.66
C ASP A 12 3.82 3.84 26.14
N VAL A 13 3.47 4.99 25.56
CA VAL A 13 4.43 6.05 25.18
C VAL A 13 4.72 6.90 26.42
N TYR A 14 5.93 6.80 26.96
CA TYR A 14 6.39 7.73 28.00
C TYR A 14 6.54 9.16 27.42
N PRO A 15 6.03 10.19 28.10
CA PRO A 15 6.21 11.57 27.66
C PRO A 15 7.68 12.00 27.81
N PRO A 16 8.24 12.81 26.89
CA PRO A 16 9.61 13.27 26.97
C PRO A 16 9.66 14.53 27.83
N SER A 17 9.79 14.39 29.14
CA SER A 17 10.47 15.39 29.99
C SER A 17 10.53 14.93 31.44
N ALA A 18 11.72 14.55 31.89
CA ALA A 18 12.33 15.01 33.13
C ALA A 18 13.56 14.13 33.43
N ALA A 19 14.74 14.72 33.28
CA ALA A 19 15.94 14.18 33.88
C ALA A 19 15.89 14.44 35.39
N ALA A 20 15.83 13.38 36.20
CA ALA A 20 16.47 13.37 37.52
C ALA A 20 17.67 12.42 37.42
N HIS A 21 18.80 12.88 37.96
CA HIS A 21 20.16 12.33 37.79
C HIS A 21 20.30 10.84 38.16
N ASP A 22 19.35 10.29 38.90
CA ASP A 22 19.31 8.90 39.37
C ASP A 22 19.03 7.89 38.25
N ALA A 23 18.27 8.29 37.22
CA ALA A 23 17.98 7.43 36.07
C ALA A 23 19.22 7.15 35.20
N ARG A 24 20.22 8.06 35.23
CA ARG A 24 21.50 7.83 34.53
C ARG A 24 22.37 6.85 35.30
N ARG A 25 22.42 6.95 36.63
CA ARG A 25 23.24 6.04 37.44
C ARG A 25 22.70 4.60 37.41
N GLN A 26 21.37 4.42 37.38
CA GLN A 26 20.75 3.11 37.19
C GLN A 26 20.96 2.54 35.78
N ARG A 27 21.00 3.37 34.73
CA ARG A 27 21.40 2.87 33.40
C ARG A 27 22.85 2.38 33.40
N ASP A 28 23.76 3.11 34.04
CA ASP A 28 25.18 2.77 34.01
C ASP A 28 25.49 1.51 34.85
N GLU A 29 24.80 1.29 35.98
CA GLU A 29 24.89 0.03 36.75
C GLU A 29 24.31 -1.18 36.00
N VAL A 30 23.24 -0.99 35.23
CA VAL A 30 22.67 -2.05 34.37
C VAL A 30 23.60 -2.37 33.20
N LEU A 31 24.37 -1.39 32.69
CA LEU A 31 25.31 -1.60 31.59
C LEU A 31 26.60 -2.32 32.02
N THR A 32 27.09 -2.12 33.25
CA THR A 32 28.33 -2.78 33.73
C THR A 32 28.14 -4.22 34.20
N THR A 33 26.89 -4.66 34.46
CA THR A 33 26.60 -5.99 35.03
C THR A 33 26.11 -7.01 33.98
N HIS A 34 26.00 -6.61 32.70
CA HIS A 34 25.47 -7.47 31.62
C HIS A 34 26.50 -7.85 30.55
N ASP A 35 27.80 -7.69 30.80
CA ASP A 35 28.84 -8.10 29.86
C ASP A 35 28.99 -9.63 29.73
N ASP A 36 28.50 -10.41 30.70
CA ASP A 36 28.62 -11.87 30.67
C ASP A 36 27.40 -12.64 30.11
N GLN A 37 26.36 -11.95 29.64
CA GLN A 37 25.18 -12.58 29.00
C GLN A 37 24.95 -12.13 27.55
N GLN A 38 25.98 -11.59 26.89
CA GLN A 38 26.00 -11.30 25.45
C GLN A 38 26.04 -12.56 24.56
N GLN A 39 25.38 -13.65 24.93
CA GLN A 39 24.90 -14.62 23.95
C GLN A 39 23.58 -14.12 23.33
N LYS A 40 23.74 -13.04 22.56
CA LYS A 40 23.02 -12.71 21.31
C LYS A 40 21.57 -13.21 21.22
N ARG A 41 20.62 -12.36 21.63
CA ARG A 41 19.29 -12.32 20.99
C ARG A 41 19.47 -11.76 19.58
N GLU A 42 20.03 -12.56 18.68
CA GLU A 42 20.20 -12.19 17.28
C GLU A 42 18.83 -11.87 16.67
N LEU A 43 18.70 -10.66 16.13
CA LEU A 43 17.60 -10.31 15.25
C LEU A 43 17.80 -11.07 13.93
N ARG A 44 16.89 -11.99 13.61
CA ARG A 44 16.87 -12.72 12.35
C ARG A 44 15.73 -12.22 11.49
N VAL A 45 16.07 -11.77 10.29
CA VAL A 45 15.10 -11.42 9.25
C VAL A 45 15.03 -12.59 8.29
N THR A 46 13.84 -13.15 8.11
CA THR A 46 13.55 -14.18 7.11
C THR A 46 12.61 -13.61 6.06
N GLU A 47 13.01 -13.72 4.81
CA GLU A 47 12.21 -13.33 3.66
C GLU A 47 11.66 -14.58 3.00
N THR A 48 10.34 -14.68 2.93
CA THR A 48 9.65 -15.78 2.23
C THR A 48 8.94 -15.21 1.03
N ASP A 49 9.41 -15.58 -0.16
CA ASP A 49 8.70 -15.26 -1.38
C ASP A 49 7.47 -16.15 -1.52
N GLU A 50 6.31 -15.52 -1.69
CA GLU A 50 5.08 -16.15 -2.15
C GLU A 50 4.87 -15.76 -3.62
N PRO A 51 5.57 -16.41 -4.58
CA PRO A 51 5.51 -16.04 -5.99
C PRO A 51 4.08 -16.13 -6.54
N HIS A 52 3.27 -17.06 -6.04
CA HIS A 52 1.85 -17.18 -6.42
C HIS A 52 0.96 -16.01 -5.96
N ALA A 53 1.43 -15.21 -5.01
CA ALA A 53 0.71 -14.05 -4.49
C ALA A 53 1.45 -12.73 -4.82
N GLY A 54 2.53 -12.78 -5.59
CA GLY A 54 3.33 -11.62 -5.99
C GLY A 54 3.89 -10.82 -4.81
N ARG A 55 4.13 -11.49 -3.67
CA ARG A 55 4.48 -10.84 -2.41
C ARG A 55 5.57 -11.59 -1.65
N ARG A 56 6.40 -10.86 -0.93
CA ARG A 56 7.41 -11.35 -0.01
C ARG A 56 6.97 -11.07 1.40
N VAL A 57 6.87 -12.11 2.22
CA VAL A 57 6.63 -12.00 3.65
C VAL A 57 7.98 -11.81 4.34
N VAL A 58 8.20 -10.63 4.91
CA VAL A 58 9.38 -10.33 5.71
C VAL A 58 9.00 -10.55 7.17
N THR A 59 9.65 -11.51 7.83
CA THR A 59 9.44 -11.82 9.25
C THR A 59 10.71 -11.50 10.03
N ALA A 60 10.61 -10.57 10.98
CA ALA A 60 11.68 -10.25 11.92
C ALA A 60 11.46 -11.02 13.22
N THR A 61 12.46 -11.79 13.64
CA THR A 61 12.43 -12.60 14.85
C THR A 61 13.62 -12.25 15.76
N ALA A 62 13.43 -12.27 17.09
CA ALA A 62 14.51 -12.14 18.05
C ALA A 62 14.33 -13.19 19.15
N GLY A 63 15.37 -14.00 19.40
CA GLY A 63 15.27 -15.09 20.39
C GLY A 63 14.16 -16.12 20.08
N GLY A 64 13.80 -16.31 18.81
CA GLY A 64 12.74 -17.23 18.38
C GLY A 64 11.31 -16.65 18.41
N GLN A 65 11.11 -15.41 18.88
CA GLN A 65 9.81 -14.74 18.81
C GLN A 65 9.72 -13.81 17.60
N VAL A 66 8.60 -13.87 16.88
CA VAL A 66 8.26 -12.91 15.81
C VAL A 66 8.00 -11.54 16.44
N MET A 67 8.83 -10.56 16.10
CA MET A 67 8.71 -9.17 16.55
C MET A 67 7.92 -8.31 15.55
N ALA A 68 8.07 -8.59 14.25
CA ALA A 68 7.35 -7.90 13.18
C ALA A 68 7.18 -8.82 11.98
N GLN A 69 6.05 -8.70 11.30
CA GLN A 69 5.80 -9.36 10.01
C GLN A 69 5.11 -8.36 9.09
N PHE A 70 5.66 -8.19 7.88
CA PHE A 70 5.07 -7.32 6.88
C PHE A 70 5.27 -7.89 5.48
N THR A 71 4.35 -7.52 4.60
CA THR A 71 4.29 -8.02 3.22
C THR A 71 4.79 -6.92 2.28
N VAL A 72 5.82 -7.23 1.50
CA VAL A 72 6.35 -6.31 0.47
C VAL A 72 6.14 -6.91 -0.93
N PRO A 73 5.87 -6.09 -1.96
CA PRO A 73 5.92 -6.57 -3.35
C PRO A 73 7.37 -6.96 -3.71
N VAL A 74 7.56 -8.03 -4.49
CA VAL A 74 8.89 -8.48 -4.92
C VAL A 74 9.40 -7.54 -6.02
N PRO A 75 10.46 -6.73 -5.81
CA PRO A 75 10.99 -5.84 -6.83
C PRO A 75 11.73 -6.65 -7.91
N GLY A 76 11.42 -6.43 -9.18
CA GLY A 76 12.14 -7.06 -10.30
C GLY A 76 11.78 -8.51 -10.61
N ALA A 77 10.90 -9.15 -9.82
CA ALA A 77 10.11 -10.25 -10.34
C ALA A 77 9.09 -9.61 -11.29
N GLY A 78 9.45 -9.52 -12.58
CA GLY A 78 8.43 -9.36 -13.60
C GLY A 78 7.34 -10.36 -13.28
N VAL A 79 6.12 -9.89 -13.10
CA VAL A 79 4.93 -10.76 -13.04
C VAL A 79 4.66 -11.27 -14.46
N GLU A 80 5.70 -11.74 -15.14
CA GLU A 80 5.63 -12.49 -16.36
C GLU A 80 5.89 -13.94 -15.95
N GLU A 81 4.85 -14.73 -16.12
CA GLU A 81 4.77 -16.19 -16.03
C GLU A 81 4.32 -16.81 -14.69
N ALA A 82 3.10 -17.36 -14.76
CA ALA A 82 2.52 -18.43 -13.95
C ALA A 82 1.63 -18.08 -12.74
N THR A 83 0.91 -16.96 -12.77
CA THR A 83 -0.41 -16.90 -12.12
C THR A 83 -1.42 -16.19 -13.01
N ASP A 84 -2.62 -16.76 -13.17
CA ASP A 84 -3.78 -16.06 -13.73
C ASP A 84 -4.27 -14.91 -12.80
N ALA A 85 -3.41 -14.35 -11.95
CA ALA A 85 -3.77 -13.35 -10.97
C ALA A 85 -3.68 -11.95 -11.59
N VAL A 86 -4.72 -11.14 -11.37
CA VAL A 86 -4.81 -9.78 -11.90
C VAL A 86 -4.10 -8.82 -10.95
N THR A 87 -3.18 -8.04 -11.48
CA THR A 87 -2.42 -7.02 -10.75
C THR A 87 -3.15 -5.68 -10.68
N ILE A 88 -2.69 -4.78 -9.79
CA ILE A 88 -3.24 -3.42 -9.68
C ILE A 88 -3.01 -2.64 -10.98
N GLY A 89 -1.83 -2.75 -11.61
CA GLY A 89 -1.54 -2.09 -12.88
C GLY A 89 -2.46 -2.52 -14.01
N GLU A 90 -2.76 -3.82 -14.11
CA GLU A 90 -3.71 -4.35 -15.10
C GLU A 90 -5.14 -3.89 -14.80
N ALA A 91 -5.53 -3.82 -13.54
CA ALA A 91 -6.83 -3.27 -13.15
C ALA A 91 -6.97 -1.79 -13.56
N LEU A 92 -5.90 -0.99 -13.41
CA LEU A 92 -5.88 0.40 -13.88
C LEU A 92 -6.02 0.50 -15.40
N GLN A 93 -5.30 -0.33 -16.16
CA GLN A 93 -5.47 -0.39 -17.61
C GLN A 93 -6.86 -0.86 -18.02
N ALA A 94 -7.46 -1.81 -17.30
CA ALA A 94 -8.83 -2.23 -17.55
C ALA A 94 -9.82 -1.08 -17.30
N ALA A 95 -9.60 -0.25 -16.27
CA ALA A 95 -10.41 0.94 -16.04
C ALA A 95 -10.37 1.92 -17.23
N ALA A 96 -9.21 2.06 -17.89
CA ALA A 96 -9.02 2.87 -19.09
C ALA A 96 -9.91 2.43 -20.26
N GLN A 97 -10.24 1.13 -20.35
CA GLN A 97 -11.03 0.53 -21.43
C GLN A 97 -12.55 0.55 -21.15
N THR A 98 -12.96 1.05 -19.99
CA THR A 98 -14.38 1.15 -19.62
C THR A 98 -14.95 2.52 -20.01
N SER A 99 -16.26 2.70 -19.83
CA SER A 99 -16.89 4.02 -19.96
C SER A 99 -16.32 5.08 -19.00
N ALA A 100 -15.66 4.66 -17.90
CA ALA A 100 -14.93 5.59 -17.05
C ALA A 100 -13.70 6.19 -17.74
N GLY A 101 -13.08 5.44 -18.66
CA GLY A 101 -11.94 5.87 -19.45
C GLY A 101 -12.23 7.09 -20.33
N GLU A 102 -13.47 7.21 -20.83
CA GLU A 102 -13.94 8.33 -21.65
C GLU A 102 -14.07 9.64 -20.87
N ARG A 103 -14.21 9.58 -19.55
CA ARG A 103 -14.47 10.78 -18.75
C ARG A 103 -13.18 11.59 -18.55
N PRO A 104 -13.29 12.94 -18.48
CA PRO A 104 -12.21 13.77 -17.98
C PRO A 104 -11.73 13.29 -16.60
N VAL A 105 -10.42 13.32 -16.38
CA VAL A 105 -9.85 13.04 -15.06
C VAL A 105 -10.27 14.13 -14.08
N ASP A 106 -10.74 13.73 -12.90
CA ASP A 106 -11.01 14.61 -11.76
C ASP A 106 -10.12 14.30 -10.55
N LEU A 107 -10.27 15.07 -9.47
CA LEU A 107 -9.48 14.91 -8.25
C LEU A 107 -9.74 13.57 -7.55
N ALA A 108 -10.94 13.01 -7.68
CA ALA A 108 -11.28 11.73 -7.08
C ALA A 108 -10.65 10.57 -7.84
N ASP A 109 -10.63 10.64 -9.17
CA ASP A 109 -9.88 9.74 -10.04
C ASP A 109 -8.38 9.84 -9.72
N ALA A 110 -7.80 11.04 -9.63
CA ALA A 110 -6.39 11.21 -9.26
C ALA A 110 -6.06 10.62 -7.88
N ALA A 111 -6.91 10.82 -6.87
CA ALA A 111 -6.73 10.23 -5.55
C ALA A 111 -6.85 8.70 -5.54
N ALA A 112 -7.75 8.14 -6.33
CA ALA A 112 -7.92 6.70 -6.49
C ALA A 112 -6.66 6.08 -7.13
N VAL A 113 -6.13 6.72 -8.17
CA VAL A 113 -4.91 6.29 -8.87
C VAL A 113 -3.69 6.39 -7.96
N GLN A 114 -3.56 7.48 -7.20
CA GLN A 114 -2.51 7.62 -6.19
C GLN A 114 -2.56 6.49 -5.17
N ALA A 115 -3.75 6.20 -4.60
CA ALA A 115 -3.89 5.09 -3.68
C ALA A 115 -3.46 3.78 -4.36
N ALA A 116 -3.92 3.51 -5.59
CA ALA A 116 -3.55 2.31 -6.33
C ALA A 116 -2.03 2.20 -6.53
N GLU A 117 -1.34 3.27 -6.94
CA GLU A 117 0.12 3.30 -7.13
C GLU A 117 0.88 3.06 -5.81
N THR A 118 0.49 3.73 -4.72
CA THR A 118 1.04 3.49 -3.37
C THR A 118 0.89 2.02 -2.97
N ARG A 119 -0.26 1.42 -3.28
CA ARG A 119 -0.52 0.00 -2.96
C ARG A 119 0.28 -0.94 -3.86
N ALA A 120 0.42 -0.62 -5.15
CA ALA A 120 1.16 -1.41 -6.12
C ALA A 120 2.65 -1.46 -5.79
N THR A 121 3.21 -0.30 -5.42
CA THR A 121 4.64 -0.15 -5.18
C THR A 121 5.06 -0.37 -3.72
N GLY A 122 4.13 -0.23 -2.78
CA GLY A 122 4.44 -0.22 -1.34
C GLY A 122 5.16 1.05 -0.88
N LEU A 123 5.33 2.04 -1.75
CA LEU A 123 5.96 3.32 -1.42
C LEU A 123 4.93 4.25 -0.81
N GLY A 124 5.27 4.90 0.31
CA GLY A 124 4.35 5.74 1.09
C GLY A 124 3.99 7.10 0.45
N GLY A 125 4.26 7.30 -0.85
CA GLY A 125 4.06 8.58 -1.53
C GLY A 125 3.96 8.45 -3.05
N VAL A 126 3.62 9.55 -3.71
CA VAL A 126 3.55 9.65 -5.18
C VAL A 126 4.93 9.38 -5.78
N VAL A 127 5.00 8.48 -6.76
CA VAL A 127 6.24 8.24 -7.49
C VAL A 127 6.45 9.41 -8.47
N PRO A 128 7.60 10.13 -8.41
CA PRO A 128 7.88 11.19 -9.37
C PRO A 128 7.86 10.65 -10.80
N GLY A 129 7.04 11.26 -11.68
CA GLY A 129 6.84 10.78 -13.05
C GLY A 129 5.98 9.53 -13.19
N GLY A 130 5.36 9.05 -12.09
CA GLY A 130 4.45 7.92 -12.08
C GLY A 130 3.06 8.24 -12.63
N VAL A 131 2.21 7.21 -12.64
CA VAL A 131 0.83 7.29 -13.15
C VAL A 131 0.00 8.22 -12.26
N ALA A 132 0.25 8.21 -10.95
CA ALA A 132 -0.45 9.11 -10.02
C ALA A 132 -0.10 10.59 -10.24
N ALA A 133 1.17 10.89 -10.51
CA ALA A 133 1.60 12.25 -10.82
C ALA A 133 0.95 12.77 -12.11
N ALA A 134 0.88 11.92 -13.15
CA ALA A 134 0.18 12.24 -14.39
C ALA A 134 -1.33 12.47 -14.16
N ALA A 135 -1.98 11.65 -13.32
CA ALA A 135 -3.38 11.82 -12.97
C ALA A 135 -3.65 13.14 -12.24
N GLN A 136 -2.77 13.54 -11.32
CA GLN A 136 -2.88 14.83 -10.62
C GLN A 136 -2.73 16.02 -11.57
N GLN A 137 -1.72 15.99 -12.45
CA GLN A 137 -1.55 17.02 -13.48
C GLN A 137 -2.74 17.11 -14.44
N ALA A 138 -3.30 15.97 -14.83
CA ALA A 138 -4.50 15.91 -15.66
C ALA A 138 -5.72 16.53 -14.95
N ALA A 139 -5.95 16.19 -13.67
CA ALA A 139 -7.04 16.76 -12.89
C ALA A 139 -6.90 18.29 -12.73
N GLU A 140 -5.70 18.78 -12.38
CA GLU A 140 -5.42 20.22 -12.25
C GLU A 140 -5.63 20.96 -13.58
N THR A 141 -5.21 20.35 -14.69
CA THR A 141 -5.41 20.92 -16.04
C THR A 141 -6.89 21.00 -16.39
N ASN A 142 -7.66 19.93 -16.11
CA ASN A 142 -9.09 19.85 -16.40
C ASN A 142 -9.94 20.79 -15.54
N MET A 143 -9.42 21.23 -14.38
CA MET A 143 -10.06 22.23 -13.52
C MET A 143 -9.89 23.66 -14.02
N ARG A 144 -9.05 23.91 -15.03
CA ARG A 144 -8.84 25.27 -15.56
C ARG A 144 -10.13 25.80 -16.18
N PRO A 145 -10.58 27.01 -15.78
CA PRO A 145 -11.78 27.60 -16.36
C PRO A 145 -11.56 27.90 -17.85
N GLY A 146 -12.58 27.63 -18.67
CA GLY A 146 -12.55 27.93 -20.10
C GLY A 146 -11.92 26.86 -20.99
N LEU A 147 -11.50 25.71 -20.43
CA LEU A 147 -11.04 24.57 -21.22
C LEU A 147 -12.24 23.83 -21.82
N ALA A 148 -12.19 23.56 -23.14
CA ALA A 148 -13.26 22.82 -23.81
C ALA A 148 -13.27 21.34 -23.38
N GLU A 149 -14.43 20.67 -23.42
CA GLU A 149 -14.54 19.26 -23.01
C GLU A 149 -13.68 18.33 -23.88
N GLU A 150 -13.43 18.69 -25.13
CA GLU A 150 -12.60 17.94 -26.07
C GLU A 150 -11.10 18.06 -25.76
N GLU A 151 -10.68 19.14 -25.10
CA GLU A 151 -9.29 19.40 -24.71
C GLU A 151 -8.93 18.80 -23.34
N LYS A 152 -9.93 18.34 -22.59
CA LYS A 152 -9.72 17.73 -21.29
C LYS A 152 -9.03 16.38 -21.42
N VAL A 153 -8.04 16.17 -20.56
CA VAL A 153 -7.30 14.90 -20.46
C VAL A 153 -8.23 13.84 -19.88
N ARG A 154 -8.39 12.71 -20.58
CA ARG A 154 -9.30 11.64 -20.18
C ARG A 154 -8.59 10.60 -19.34
N LEU A 155 -9.37 9.85 -18.56
CA LEU A 155 -8.84 8.80 -17.70
C LEU A 155 -8.09 7.72 -18.48
N ARG A 156 -8.52 7.43 -19.71
CA ARG A 156 -7.80 6.51 -20.60
C ARG A 156 -6.39 6.95 -20.99
N ASP A 157 -6.16 8.25 -21.11
CA ASP A 157 -4.89 8.81 -21.58
C ASP A 157 -3.83 8.68 -20.48
N VAL A 158 -4.27 8.70 -19.21
CA VAL A 158 -3.43 8.50 -18.04
C VAL A 158 -3.21 7.01 -17.76
N LEU A 159 -4.28 6.21 -17.79
CA LEU A 159 -4.25 4.82 -17.32
C LEU A 159 -3.89 3.78 -18.40
N GLY A 160 -3.94 4.13 -19.69
CA GLY A 160 -3.73 3.17 -20.80
C GLY A 160 -2.40 2.42 -20.74
N SER A 161 -1.37 3.03 -20.16
CA SER A 161 -0.04 2.42 -19.99
C SER A 161 0.31 2.08 -18.53
N ALA A 162 -0.67 2.07 -17.62
CA ALA A 162 -0.38 1.99 -16.18
C ALA A 162 0.44 0.75 -15.78
N ALA A 163 0.13 -0.44 -16.31
CA ALA A 163 0.91 -1.64 -15.96
C ALA A 163 2.36 -1.62 -16.47
N ALA A 164 2.63 -0.91 -17.57
CA ALA A 164 3.98 -0.77 -18.12
C ALA A 164 4.81 0.31 -17.40
N VAL A 165 4.13 1.29 -16.78
CA VAL A 165 4.78 2.47 -16.17
C VAL A 165 5.01 2.30 -14.67
N LEU A 166 4.24 1.43 -14.00
CA LEU A 166 4.43 1.19 -12.57
C LEU A 166 5.80 0.51 -12.30
N PRO A 167 6.65 1.09 -11.44
CA PRO A 167 8.00 0.56 -11.17
C PRO A 167 7.97 -0.77 -10.40
N ALA A 168 6.87 -1.01 -9.69
CA ALA A 168 6.55 -2.28 -9.06
C ALA A 168 5.03 -2.46 -9.11
N ASN A 169 4.60 -3.70 -9.31
CA ASN A 169 3.20 -4.04 -9.43
C ASN A 169 2.95 -5.33 -8.65
N LYS A 170 1.81 -5.38 -7.96
CA LYS A 170 1.42 -6.53 -7.14
C LYS A 170 0.02 -7.00 -7.49
N VAL A 171 -0.29 -8.23 -7.10
CA VAL A 171 -1.63 -8.82 -7.21
C VAL A 171 -2.64 -7.98 -6.43
N ALA A 172 -3.77 -7.65 -7.06
CA ALA A 172 -4.82 -6.87 -6.43
C ALA A 172 -5.52 -7.66 -5.32
N THR A 173 -5.67 -7.06 -4.13
CA THR A 173 -6.43 -7.65 -3.01
C THR A 173 -7.62 -6.80 -2.60
N ARG A 174 -8.50 -7.36 -1.78
CA ARG A 174 -9.69 -6.65 -1.27
C ARG A 174 -9.32 -5.45 -0.39
N GLU A 175 -8.22 -5.54 0.36
CA GLU A 175 -7.70 -4.40 1.13
C GLU A 175 -7.28 -3.25 0.22
N ASP A 176 -6.68 -3.55 -0.94
CA ASP A 176 -6.30 -2.54 -1.92
C ASP A 176 -7.55 -1.89 -2.54
N ALA A 177 -8.56 -2.69 -2.89
CA ALA A 177 -9.83 -2.18 -3.41
C ALA A 177 -10.53 -1.25 -2.42
N VAL A 178 -10.56 -1.60 -1.13
CA VAL A 178 -11.12 -0.73 -0.08
C VAL A 178 -10.32 0.56 0.05
N ALA A 179 -8.99 0.48 0.07
CA ALA A 179 -8.13 1.67 0.18
C ALA A 179 -8.36 2.64 -0.98
N VAL A 180 -8.41 2.13 -2.22
CA VAL A 180 -8.68 2.91 -3.44
C VAL A 180 -10.08 3.54 -3.39
N ALA A 181 -11.10 2.76 -3.03
CA ALA A 181 -12.47 3.27 -2.92
C ALA A 181 -12.61 4.34 -1.82
N THR A 182 -11.91 4.18 -0.69
CA THR A 182 -11.89 5.20 0.37
C THR A 182 -11.20 6.47 -0.08
N ALA A 183 -10.08 6.39 -0.80
CA ALA A 183 -9.37 7.54 -1.34
C ALA A 183 -10.22 8.31 -2.37
N ALA A 184 -10.87 7.59 -3.27
CA ALA A 184 -11.82 8.14 -4.24
C ALA A 184 -12.95 8.91 -3.53
N LYS A 185 -13.63 8.26 -2.58
CA LYS A 185 -14.78 8.85 -1.86
C LYS A 185 -14.41 10.11 -1.08
N ARG A 186 -13.21 10.16 -0.49
CA ARG A 186 -12.73 11.33 0.25
C ARG A 186 -12.50 12.55 -0.64
N ASN A 187 -12.19 12.33 -1.92
CA ASN A 187 -11.91 13.39 -2.88
C ASN A 187 -13.06 13.59 -3.88
N ALA A 188 -14.17 12.88 -3.71
CA ALA A 188 -15.35 13.03 -4.55
C ALA A 188 -15.95 14.44 -4.41
N PRO A 189 -16.30 15.11 -5.51
CA PRO A 189 -16.97 16.40 -5.43
C PRO A 189 -18.35 16.24 -4.80
N ALA A 190 -18.77 17.22 -4.00
CA ALA A 190 -20.04 17.22 -3.27
C ALA A 190 -21.29 17.00 -4.16
N GLY A 191 -21.16 17.21 -5.48
CA GLY A 191 -22.22 17.04 -6.49
C GLY A 191 -22.32 15.67 -7.17
N GLY A 192 -21.54 14.65 -6.75
CA GLY A 192 -21.81 13.25 -7.14
C GLY A 192 -21.51 12.87 -8.59
N GLY A 193 -20.42 13.35 -9.17
CA GLY A 193 -20.02 13.09 -10.58
C GLY A 193 -19.33 11.75 -10.88
N GLY A 194 -19.49 10.71 -10.05
CA GLY A 194 -18.87 9.39 -10.30
C GLY A 194 -17.34 9.34 -10.27
N GLY A 195 -16.67 10.42 -9.85
CA GLY A 195 -15.22 10.53 -9.75
C GLY A 195 -14.59 9.44 -8.89
N GLY A 196 -13.54 8.80 -9.40
CA GLY A 196 -12.81 7.70 -8.77
C GLY A 196 -13.53 6.35 -8.75
N LYS A 197 -14.82 6.29 -9.13
CA LYS A 197 -15.60 5.03 -9.13
C LYS A 197 -15.07 4.02 -10.15
N GLY A 198 -14.69 4.47 -11.35
CA GLY A 198 -14.17 3.57 -12.39
C GLY A 198 -12.89 2.86 -11.98
N VAL A 199 -11.97 3.60 -11.36
CA VAL A 199 -10.71 3.06 -10.83
C VAL A 199 -10.99 2.10 -9.67
N ALA A 200 -11.84 2.49 -8.72
CA ALA A 200 -12.20 1.66 -7.58
C ALA A 200 -12.91 0.35 -7.99
N ASP A 201 -13.85 0.42 -8.94
CA ASP A 201 -14.58 -0.74 -9.46
C ASP A 201 -13.64 -1.72 -10.17
N ALA A 202 -12.68 -1.21 -10.96
CA ALA A 202 -11.73 -2.07 -11.66
C ALA A 202 -10.80 -2.81 -10.69
N VAL A 203 -10.27 -2.12 -9.67
CA VAL A 203 -9.44 -2.74 -8.64
C VAL A 203 -10.26 -3.74 -7.79
N ALA A 204 -11.53 -3.44 -7.49
CA ALA A 204 -12.43 -4.37 -6.82
C ALA A 204 -12.71 -5.61 -7.67
N ALA A 205 -12.99 -5.46 -8.96
CA ALA A 205 -13.20 -6.58 -9.87
C ALA A 205 -11.95 -7.47 -9.97
N ALA A 206 -10.75 -6.88 -10.03
CA ALA A 206 -9.48 -7.61 -10.00
C ALA A 206 -9.32 -8.40 -8.70
N ALA A 207 -9.56 -7.77 -7.55
CA ALA A 207 -9.50 -8.43 -6.25
C ALA A 207 -10.49 -9.60 -6.15
N ASP A 208 -11.74 -9.41 -6.57
CA ASP A 208 -12.78 -10.46 -6.56
C ASP A 208 -12.40 -11.64 -7.46
N MET A 209 -11.82 -11.37 -8.64
CA MET A 209 -11.32 -12.42 -9.53
C MET A 209 -10.21 -13.24 -8.88
N ASN A 210 -9.29 -12.57 -8.18
CA ASN A 210 -8.19 -13.22 -7.47
C ASN A 210 -8.71 -14.07 -6.29
N GLU A 211 -9.65 -13.57 -5.50
CA GLU A 211 -10.25 -14.32 -4.38
C GLU A 211 -11.00 -15.57 -4.85
N LYS A 212 -11.79 -15.46 -5.93
CA LYS A 212 -12.52 -16.59 -6.52
C LYS A 212 -11.57 -17.67 -7.06
N ARG A 213 -10.44 -17.27 -7.65
CA ARG A 213 -9.43 -18.21 -8.12
C ARG A 213 -8.74 -18.92 -6.95
N MET A 214 -8.35 -18.18 -5.91
CA MET A 214 -7.74 -18.75 -4.70
C MET A 214 -8.64 -19.74 -3.96
N THR A 215 -9.95 -19.48 -3.91
CA THR A 215 -10.92 -20.40 -3.29
C THR A 215 -11.14 -21.66 -4.12
N ARG A 216 -11.14 -21.56 -5.46
CA ARG A 216 -11.26 -22.70 -6.37
C ARG A 216 -10.03 -23.62 -6.33
N THR A 217 -8.81 -23.07 -6.24
CA THR A 217 -7.58 -23.88 -6.12
C THR A 217 -7.45 -24.59 -4.77
N ARG A 218 -8.10 -24.12 -3.71
CA ARG A 218 -8.11 -24.80 -2.39
C ARG A 218 -9.09 -25.97 -2.29
N GLN A 219 -9.97 -26.16 -3.28
CA GLN A 219 -11.01 -27.20 -3.28
C GLN A 219 -10.71 -28.34 -4.27
N ALA A 220 -9.62 -28.24 -5.04
CA ALA A 220 -9.13 -29.30 -5.94
C ALA A 220 -7.96 -30.04 -5.28
#